data_AF-A0A6G4TTB7-F1
#
_entry.id   AF-A0A6G4TTB7-F1
#
_cell.length_a   1.000
_cell.length_b   1.000
_cell.length_c   1.000
_cell.angle_alpha   90.00
_cell.angle_beta   90.00
_cell.angle_gamma   90.00
#
_symmetry.space_group_name_H-M   'P 1'
#
loop_
_entity.id
_entity.type
_entity.pdbx_description
1 polymer ?
#
loop_
_entity_poly.entity_id
_entity_poly.type
_entity_poly.pdbx_seq_one_letter_code
_entity_poly.pdbx_strand_id
1 'polypeptide(L)' 'MHDKAFTFQTLRPDTIIDGLFDLGMRVDSGLTPLNSYENRVYQFQDEERHRYVVKFVVVKFKWTL' A
#
# COMPACT_ATOMS: atom_id res chain seq x y z
N MET A 1 18.79 19.14 -7.93
CA MET A 1 17.48 18.54 -8.24
C MET A 1 17.21 17.54 -7.14
N HIS A 2 16.17 17.78 -6.33
CA HIS A 2 15.89 16.96 -5.16
C HIS A 2 15.36 15.62 -5.65
N ASP A 3 16.20 14.59 -5.61
CA ASP A 3 15.79 13.20 -5.70
C ASP A 3 14.87 12.98 -4.49
N LYS A 4 13.57 13.28 -4.65
CA LYS A 4 12.55 12.87 -3.69
C LYS A 4 12.51 11.36 -3.81
N ALA A 5 13.45 10.70 -3.12
CA ALA A 5 13.41 9.28 -2.88
C ALA A 5 11.95 8.98 -2.52
N PHE A 6 11.30 8.19 -3.36
CA PHE A 6 9.97 7.63 -3.12
C PHE A 6 10.13 6.70 -1.92
N THR A 7 10.28 7.28 -0.74
CA THR A 7 10.49 6.56 0.49
C THR A 7 9.10 6.25 0.98
N PHE A 8 8.77 4.96 1.05
CA PHE A 8 7.56 4.41 1.64
C PHE A 8 7.24 4.87 3.08
N GLN A 9 8.09 5.72 3.67
CA GLN A 9 7.81 6.48 4.90
C GLN A 9 6.74 7.56 4.69
N THR A 10 6.52 8.03 3.45
CA THR A 10 5.50 9.04 3.12
C THR A 10 4.14 8.44 2.76
N LEU A 11 4.06 7.12 2.52
CA LEU A 11 2.79 6.43 2.27
C LEU A 11 2.07 6.23 3.60
N ARG A 12 1.22 7.20 3.94
CA ARG A 12 0.45 7.19 5.19
C ARG A 12 -0.66 6.15 5.12
N PRO A 13 -0.99 5.48 6.25
CA PRO A 13 -2.13 4.57 6.33
C PRO A 13 -3.44 5.21 5.84
N ASP A 14 -3.66 6.49 6.16
CA ASP A 14 -4.84 7.26 5.73
C ASP A 14 -4.97 7.26 4.20
N THR A 15 -3.89 7.58 3.49
CA THR A 15 -3.85 7.62 2.01
C THR A 15 -4.06 6.24 1.39
N ILE A 16 -3.64 5.18 2.08
CA ILE A 16 -3.89 3.79 1.64
C ILE A 16 -5.38 3.46 1.75
N ILE A 17 -6.01 3.84 2.87
CA ILE A 17 -7.44 3.60 3.10
C ILE A 17 -8.28 4.37 2.08
N ASP A 18 -7.97 5.64 1.84
CA ASP A 18 -8.65 6.47 0.84
C ASP A 18 -8.54 5.85 -0.57
N GLY A 19 -7.33 5.40 -0.95
CA GLY A 19 -7.12 4.74 -2.25
C GLY A 19 -7.83 3.39 -2.38
N LEU A 20 -7.93 2.62 -1.30
CA LEU A 20 -8.73 1.39 -1.28
C LEU A 20 -10.22 1.71 -1.42
N PHE A 21 -10.69 2.77 -0.75
CA PHE A 21 -12.07 3.22 -0.83
C PHE A 21 -12.47 3.65 -2.26
N ASP A 22 -11.60 4.36 -2.96
CA ASP A 22 -11.80 4.74 -4.37
C ASP A 22 -11.92 3.52 -5.30
N LEU A 23 -11.34 2.38 -4.92
CA LEU A 23 -11.45 1.10 -5.62
C LEU A 23 -12.68 0.28 -5.18
N GLY A 24 -13.53 0.83 -4.31
CA GLY A 24 -14.70 0.15 -3.75
C GLY A 24 -14.38 -0.82 -2.62
N MET A 25 -13.14 -0.86 -2.14
CA MET A 25 -12.71 -1.71 -1.02
C MET A 25 -12.89 -0.94 0.29
N ARG A 26 -13.69 -1.49 1.20
CA ARG A 26 -13.83 -0.95 2.55
C ARG A 26 -12.96 -1.70 3.53
N VAL A 27 -12.30 -0.97 4.42
CA VAL A 27 -11.41 -1.53 5.45
C VAL A 27 -12.13 -1.51 6.79
N ASP A 28 -12.47 -2.67 7.33
CA ASP A 28 -13.16 -2.81 8.63
C ASP A 28 -12.17 -3.10 9.78
N SER A 29 -11.20 -4.01 9.57
CA SER A 29 -10.24 -4.41 10.62
C SER A 29 -9.09 -3.42 10.87
N GLY A 30 -8.97 -2.37 10.06
CA GLY A 30 -7.75 -1.58 9.93
C GLY A 30 -6.61 -2.31 9.18
N LEU A 31 -5.53 -1.57 8.91
CA LEU A 31 -4.37 -2.06 8.16
C LEU A 31 -3.33 -2.69 9.10
N THR A 32 -3.13 -4.01 9.01
CA THR A 32 -2.03 -4.68 9.72
C THR A 32 -0.81 -4.82 8.81
N PRO A 33 0.35 -4.22 9.14
CA PRO A 33 1.55 -4.35 8.33
C PRO A 33 2.08 -5.78 8.37
N LEU A 34 2.39 -6.35 7.21
CA LEU A 34 3.07 -7.64 7.08
C LEU A 34 4.57 -7.40 6.90
N ASN A 35 5.40 -8.30 7.47
CA ASN A 35 6.85 -8.19 7.34
C ASN A 35 7.26 -8.36 5.87
N SER A 36 7.73 -7.27 5.26
CA SER A 36 8.28 -7.28 3.91
C SER A 36 9.46 -6.31 3.86
N TYR A 37 10.60 -6.81 3.39
CA TYR A 37 11.87 -6.07 3.40
C TYR A 37 11.88 -4.89 2.42
N GLU A 38 11.29 -5.08 1.23
CA GLU A 38 11.35 -4.10 0.15
C GLU A 38 10.00 -3.43 -0.14
N ASN A 39 8.90 -4.07 0.22
CA ASN A 39 7.56 -3.63 -0.18
C ASN A 39 6.75 -3.21 1.05
N ARG A 40 5.80 -2.28 0.86
CA ARG A 40 4.77 -2.05 1.86
C ARG A 40 3.63 -3.03 1.62
N VAL A 41 3.47 -3.96 2.54
CA VAL A 41 2.42 -4.98 2.49
C VAL A 41 1.52 -4.79 3.69
N TYR A 42 0.21 -4.72 3.46
CA TYR A 42 -0.79 -4.66 4.51
C TYR A 42 -1.83 -5.74 4.30
N GLN A 43 -2.27 -6.36 5.39
CA GLN A 43 -3.49 -7.16 5.40
C GLN A 43 -4.64 -6.35 6.02
N PHE A 44 -5.85 -6.60 5.54
CA PHE A 44 -7.08 -6.05 6.12
C PHE A 44 -8.26 -6.98 5.87
N GLN A 45 -9.36 -6.75 6.58
CA GLN A 45 -10.66 -7.34 6.33
C GLN A 45 -11.64 -6.29 5.83
N ASP A 46 -12.53 -6.71 4.93
CA ASP A 46 -13.67 -5.90 4.52
C ASP A 46 -14.89 -6.09 5.44
N GLU A 47 -15.98 -5.40 5.11
CA GLU A 47 -17.25 -5.47 5.84
C GLU A 47 -17.88 -6.89 5.78
N GLU A 48 -17.53 -7.71 4.79
CA GLU A 48 -18.00 -9.11 4.64
C GLU A 48 -17.06 -10.12 5.33
N ARG A 49 -16.04 -9.65 6.06
CA ARG A 49 -15.01 -10.44 6.75
C ARG A 49 -14.07 -11.21 5.80
N HIS A 50 -14.01 -10.84 4.52
CA HIS A 50 -13.01 -11.36 3.59
C HIS A 50 -11.64 -10.75 3.91
N ARG A 51 -10.61 -11.59 3.91
CA ARG A 51 -9.22 -11.17 4.17
C ARG A 51 -8.53 -10.82 2.85
N TYR A 52 -7.99 -9.61 2.78
CA TYR A 52 -7.23 -9.11 1.64
C TYR A 52 -5.80 -8.78 2.04
N VAL A 53 -4.91 -8.83 1.04
CA VAL A 53 -3.53 -8.36 1.15
C VAL A 53 -3.27 -7.38 0.01
N VAL A 54 -2.84 -6.17 0.36
CA VAL A 54 -2.43 -5.15 -0.60
C VAL A 54 -0.91 -4.99 -0.55
N LYS A 55 -0.27 -4.95 -1.72
CA LYS A 55 1.18 -4.80 -1.88
C LYS A 55 1.48 -3.57 -2.72
N PHE A 56 2.13 -2.58 -2.11
CA PHE A 56 2.64 -1.40 -2.79
C PHE A 56 4.09 -1.65 -3.19
N VAL A 57 4.33 -1.65 -4.50
CA VAL A 57 5.67 -1.81 -5.10
C VAL A 57 6.06 -0.54 -5.83
N VAL A 58 7.31 -0.09 -5.67
CA VAL A 58 7.85 0.95 -6.54
C VAL A 58 8.30 0.27 -7.82
N VAL A 59 7.56 0.48 -8.90
CA VAL A 59 8.01 0.04 -10.23
C VAL A 59 9.15 0.98 -10.66
N LYS A 60 10.39 0.53 -10.53
CA LYS A 60 11.53 1.20 -11.16
C LYS A 60 11.59 0.77 -12.62
N PHE A 61 11.01 1.56 -13.52
CA PHE A 61 11.29 1.41 -14.94
C PHE A 61 12.74 1.88 -15.20
N LYS A 62 13.64 0.92 -15.42
CA LYS A 62 14.98 1.19 -15.94
C LYS A 62 14.90 1.03 -17.47
N TRP A 63 14.78 2.14 -18.19
CA TRP A 63 15.08 2.15 -19.62
C TRP A 63 16.59 2.16 -19.76
N THR A 64 17.18 1.01 -20.06
CA THR A 64 18.56 0.95 -20.56
C THR A 64 18.46 1.02 -22.09
N LEU A 65 18.95 2.12 -22.67
CA LEU A 65 19.35 2.21 -24.08
C LEU A 65 20.77 1.66 -24.23
#